data_AF-A0A841GH48-F1
#
_entry.id   AF-A0A841GH48-F1
#
_cell.length_a   1.000
_cell.length_b   1.000
_cell.length_c   1.000
_cell.angle_alpha   90.00
_cell.angle_beta   90.00
_cell.angle_gamma   90.00
#
_symmetry.space_group_name_H-M   'P 1'
#
loop_
_entity.id
_entity.type
_entity.pdbx_description
1 polymer ?
#
loop_
_entity_poly.entity_id
_entity_poly.type
_entity_poly.pdbx_seq_one_letter_code
_entity_poly.pdbx_strand_id
1 'polypeptide(L)' 'MIDTKNITVKRIDIHNQSEVMNWCEDFGCTEKQLTEAINSVGSIAAAVRKHLDFLAY' A
#
# COMPACT_ATOMS: atom_id res chain seq x y z
N MET A 1 1.86 -3.43 29.55
CA MET A 1 0.81 -3.96 28.67
C MET A 1 0.64 -2.97 27.54
N ILE A 2 1.31 -3.24 26.42
CA ILE A 2 1.17 -2.45 25.20
C ILE A 2 -0.23 -2.79 24.69
N ASP A 3 -1.13 -1.82 24.62
CA ASP A 3 -2.42 -1.99 23.95
C ASP A 3 -2.11 -2.34 22.49
N THR A 4 -2.02 -3.63 22.17
CA THR A 4 -2.08 -4.16 20.81
C THR A 4 -3.50 -4.03 20.29
N LYS A 5 -4.13 -2.86 20.51
CA LYS A 5 -5.45 -2.51 20.00
C LYS A 5 -5.32 -2.36 18.50
N ASN A 6 -5.47 -3.50 17.83
CA ASN A 6 -6.02 -3.61 16.50
C ASN A 6 -5.55 -2.50 15.55
N ILE A 7 -4.24 -2.44 15.28
CA ILE A 7 -3.77 -1.78 14.06
C ILE A 7 -4.39 -2.62 12.96
N THR A 8 -5.54 -2.18 12.45
CA THR A 8 -6.19 -2.76 11.28
C THR A 8 -5.20 -2.62 10.14
N VAL A 9 -4.36 -3.64 9.96
CA VAL A 9 -3.41 -3.74 8.86
C VAL A 9 -4.23 -3.83 7.58
N LYS A 10 -4.50 -2.67 6.96
CA LYS A 10 -5.14 -2.62 5.65
C LYS A 10 -4.20 -3.28 4.65
N ARG A 11 -4.68 -4.37 4.05
CA ARG A 11 -4.01 -5.00 2.91
C ARG A 11 -4.60 -4.44 1.63
N ILE A 12 -3.76 -4.34 0.62
CA ILE A 12 -4.16 -3.96 -0.73
C ILE A 12 -4.49 -5.25 -1.47
N ASP A 13 -5.73 -5.34 -1.94
CA ASP A 13 -6.10 -6.39 -2.88
C ASP A 13 -5.81 -5.95 -4.32
N ILE A 14 -4.80 -6.57 -4.93
CA ILE A 14 -4.41 -6.26 -6.31
C ILE A 14 -5.35 -6.86 -7.37
N HIS A 15 -6.21 -7.79 -6.97
CA HIS A 15 -7.15 -8.45 -7.88
C HIS A 15 -8.44 -7.62 -8.04
N ASN A 16 -8.74 -6.77 -7.06
CA ASN A 16 -9.83 -5.81 -7.12
C ASN A 16 -9.37 -4.50 -7.79
N GLN A 17 -9.66 -4.37 -9.09
CA GLN A 17 -9.30 -3.17 -9.86
C GLN A 17 -9.85 -1.85 -9.26
N SER A 18 -11.03 -1.87 -8.64
CA SER A 18 -11.58 -0.66 -8.00
C SER A 18 -10.76 -0.26 -6.77
N GLU A 19 -10.27 -1.25 -6.03
CA GLU A 19 -9.42 -1.02 -4.87
C GLU A 19 -8.03 -0.52 -5.29
N VAL A 20 -7.45 -1.13 -6.33
CA VAL A 20 -6.19 -0.69 -6.96
C VAL A 20 -6.26 0.76 -7.40
N MET A 21 -7.33 1.16 -8.09
CA MET A 21 -7.52 2.56 -8.52
C MET A 21 -7.61 3.50 -7.31
N ASN A 22 -8.41 3.15 -6.29
CA ASN A 22 -8.53 3.95 -5.07
C ASN A 22 -7.19 4.10 -4.34
N TRP A 23 -6.38 3.04 -4.26
CA TRP A 23 -5.05 3.11 -3.65
C TRP A 23 -4.05 3.89 -4.50
N CYS A 24 -4.13 3.78 -5.83
CA CYS A 24 -3.33 4.60 -6.75
C CYS A 24 -3.63 6.09 -6.57
N GLU A 25 -4.90 6.46 -6.39
CA GLU A 25 -5.29 7.83 -6.09
C GLU A 25 -4.82 8.28 -4.69
N ASP A 26 -4.98 7.44 -3.65
CA ASP A 26 -4.55 7.77 -2.27
C ASP A 26 -3.03 7.95 -2.15
N PHE A 27 -2.26 7.13 -2.88
CA PHE A 27 -0.80 7.16 -2.86
C PHE A 27 -0.18 8.03 -3.95
N GLY A 28 -0.99 8.55 -4.89
CA GLY A 28 -0.50 9.34 -6.03
C GLY A 28 0.43 8.55 -6.95
N CYS A 29 0.23 7.23 -7.07
CA CYS A 29 1.07 6.34 -7.89
C CYS A 29 0.26 5.68 -9.01
N THR A 30 0.95 5.13 -10.01
CA THR A 30 0.33 4.29 -11.04
C THR A 30 0.12 2.84 -10.56
N GLU A 31 -0.78 2.09 -11.20
CA GLU A 31 -0.98 0.65 -10.91
C GLU A 31 0.33 -0.14 -11.00
N LYS A 32 1.19 0.21 -11.96
CA LYS A 32 2.50 -0.40 -12.11
C LYS A 32 3.38 -0.14 -10.89
N GLN A 33 3.47 1.11 -10.44
CA GLN A 33 4.23 1.47 -9.23
C GLN A 33 3.65 0.81 -7.98
N LEU A 34 2.32 0.73 -7.88
CA LEU A 34 1.65 0.04 -6.77
C LEU A 34 2.04 -1.44 -6.74
N THR A 35 2.03 -2.09 -7.91
CA THR A 35 2.40 -3.50 -8.07
C THR A 35 3.88 -3.73 -7.76
N GLU A 36 4.78 -2.85 -8.23
CA GLU A 36 6.22 -2.93 -7.92
C GLU A 36 6.49 -2.74 -6.42
N ALA A 37 5.79 -1.79 -5.79
CA ALA A 37 5.89 -1.57 -4.34
C ALA A 37 5.38 -2.80 -3.56
N ILE A 38 4.23 -3.36 -3.95
CA ILE A 38 3.68 -4.57 -3.32
C ILE A 38 4.64 -5.77 -3.47
N ASN A 39 5.27 -5.94 -4.63
CA ASN A 39 6.28 -6.98 -4.83
C ASN A 39 7.53 -6.76 -3.95
N SER A 40 7.86 -5.51 -3.63
CA SER A 40 9.05 -5.15 -2.84
C SER A 40 8.83 -5.27 -1.33
N VAL A 41 7.67 -4.84 -0.81
CA VAL A 41 7.40 -4.76 0.64
C VAL A 41 6.18 -5.55 1.11
N GLY A 42 5.50 -6.24 0.21
CA GLY A 42 4.25 -6.97 0.47
C GLY A 42 3.00 -6.09 0.35
N SER A 43 1.82 -6.71 0.47
CA SER A 43 0.53 -6.05 0.25
C SER A 43 0.02 -5.21 1.42
N ILE A 44 0.87 -4.88 2.41
CA ILE A 44 0.47 -4.06 3.55
C ILE A 44 0.48 -2.58 3.13
N ALA A 45 -0.68 -1.92 3.15
CA ALA A 45 -0.83 -0.53 2.68
C ALA A 45 0.15 0.46 3.33
N ALA A 46 0.39 0.33 4.64
CA ALA A 46 1.34 1.18 5.35
C ALA A 46 2.79 0.99 4.88
N ALA A 47 3.18 -0.26 4.56
CA ALA A 47 4.52 -0.56 4.05
C ALA A 47 4.67 -0.02 2.62
N VAL A 48 3.67 -0.25 1.78
CA VAL A 48 3.62 0.21 0.39
C VAL A 48 3.71 1.73 0.30
N ARG A 49 2.89 2.44 1.08
CA ARG A 49 2.95 3.91 1.16
C ARG A 49 4.33 4.41 1.57
N LYS A 50 4.92 3.82 2.60
CA LYS A 50 6.27 4.18 3.05
C LYS A 50 7.34 3.92 1.99
N HIS A 51 7.20 2.84 1.22
CA HIS A 51 8.10 2.53 0.12
C HIS A 51 7.97 3.54 -1.04
N LEU A 52 6.74 3.88 -1.42
CA LEU A 52 6.47 4.87 -2.47
C LEU A 52 6.95 6.27 -2.08
N ASP A 53 6.76 6.68 -0.83
CA ASP A 53 7.25 7.97 -0.30
C ASP A 53 8.78 8.05 -0.32
N PHE A 54 9.46 6.96 0.05
CA PHE A 54 10.93 6.88 0.03
C PHE A 54 11.53 6.94 -1.39
N LEU A 55 10.80 6.48 -2.40
CA LEU A 55 11.23 6.50 -3.80
C LEU A 55 10.97 7.83 -4.51
N ALA A 56 10.28 8.78 -3.88
CA ALA A 56 9.96 10.09 -4.45
C ALA A 56 11.08 11.14 -4.27
N TYR A 57 12.26 10.74 -3.79
CA TYR A 57 13.44 11.59 -3.51
C TYR A 57 14.61 11.25 -4.44
#